data_AF-A0A354A0V5-F1
#
_entry.id   AF-A0A354A0V5-F1
#
_cell.length_a   1.000
_cell.length_b   1.000
_cell.length_c   1.000
_cell.angle_alpha   90.00
_cell.angle_beta   90.00
_cell.angle_gamma   90.00
#
_symmetry.space_group_name_H-M   'P 1'
#
loop_
_entity.id
_entity.type
_entity.pdbx_description
1 polymer ?
#
loop_
_entity_poly.entity_id
_entity_poly.type
_entity_poly.pdbx_seq_one_letter_code
_entity_poly.pdbx_strand_id
1 'polypeptide(L)'
;MTEREISPILLIRSVEESDTNYFTPEVQLDSLIVSGAEENDISLIQTRAQYLFQKLPDALKEIPQALHLPLKWGVIVCTGIFSLGIVFNYLGPGEKIHVLYNPVVLLILWNICVFVAFLARNFFLKEKAGRNNARPHFKTGRPGTSQASHAAPVRPGYTSSAFLWIFRKIWFFLHQQISKRKRELTRIPLLANMTYRYLELCWDMNQQVFFSRFTRFIHVLAVCLITGALSGVYMRGLFFEYNVIWKSTFIHNADDIALILNVFFGLPSQLLHGIFIDASRISNLLSPNGEPAAAWIHLFAVSAFMFVIPQRFFLMFLESRRLRALSRHMTINPDEPYYARCIGLAREMQANRLREDISVVVQDEASRLSESVALYARDRFYNDEVVPHLIEFRNSGGRITDLEHLILAQSENFKAELDGFLETAQQDFSRSVGEGVSGVIGKKLSVIKVNVGEGFRIKPEVYQQALDGTITDSITGGISLAVTAAVAATIGTLSGGFGKVLGVAVISTLLNTTGPVGFIVGALAGLLLGGSASIIAKDKITDAVKNRKFPGFSTRLLLGEAKMTRIIEEGRIQVYTLIKKQIKDTLITHTDEITNQILSNISSARNKR
;
A
#
# COMPACT_ATOMS: atom_id res chain seq x y z
N MET A 1 -10.87 -13.20 4.53
CA MET A 1 -9.88 -13.83 3.63
C MET A 1 -9.71 -15.30 4.00
N THR A 2 -9.31 -16.13 3.04
CA THR A 2 -9.03 -17.57 3.22
C THR A 2 -7.58 -17.82 3.65
N GLU A 3 -7.28 -19.03 4.16
CA GLU A 3 -5.94 -19.36 4.67
C GLU A 3 -4.88 -19.29 3.57
N ARG A 4 -5.28 -19.61 2.33
CA ARG A 4 -4.43 -19.53 1.14
C ARG A 4 -4.11 -18.09 0.75
N GLU A 5 -5.02 -17.15 0.98
CA GLU A 5 -4.80 -15.73 0.66
C GLU A 5 -3.91 -15.05 1.70
N ILE A 6 -4.06 -15.42 2.98
CA ILE A 6 -3.30 -14.79 4.05
C ILE A 6 -1.88 -15.36 4.17
N SER A 7 -1.70 -16.62 3.84
CA SER A 7 -0.40 -17.27 4.00
C SER A 7 0.75 -16.56 3.26
N PRO A 8 0.60 -16.13 1.99
CA PRO A 8 1.60 -15.27 1.32
C PRO A 8 1.87 -13.97 2.07
N ILE A 9 0.83 -13.33 2.62
CA ILE A 9 0.97 -12.06 3.35
C ILE A 9 1.82 -12.23 4.61
N LEU A 10 1.51 -13.25 5.42
CA LEU A 10 2.30 -13.54 6.62
C LEU A 10 3.72 -14.01 6.29
N LEU A 11 3.90 -14.74 5.18
CA LEU A 11 5.23 -15.16 4.75
C LEU A 11 6.08 -13.97 4.36
N ILE A 12 5.56 -13.05 3.55
CA ILE A 12 6.28 -11.82 3.17
C ILE A 12 6.63 -10.98 4.39
N ARG A 13 5.68 -10.78 5.31
CA ARG A 13 5.96 -10.12 6.57
C ARG A 13 7.09 -10.79 7.35
N SER A 14 7.08 -12.12 7.43
CA SER A 14 8.12 -12.86 8.14
C SER A 14 9.51 -12.72 7.50
N VAL A 15 9.57 -12.61 6.17
CA VAL A 15 10.81 -12.40 5.42
C VAL A 15 11.34 -10.99 5.70
N GLU A 16 10.52 -9.96 5.52
CA GLU A 16 10.92 -8.56 5.70
C GLU A 16 11.26 -8.20 7.15
N GLU A 17 10.55 -8.78 8.13
CA GLU A 17 10.87 -8.57 9.56
C GLU A 17 12.13 -9.34 10.01
N SER A 18 12.50 -10.42 9.31
CA SER A 18 13.72 -11.19 9.61
C SER A 18 14.95 -10.63 8.91
N ASP A 19 14.78 -10.03 7.73
CA ASP A 19 15.83 -9.40 6.93
C ASP A 19 15.25 -8.26 6.10
N THR A 20 15.53 -7.02 6.55
CA THR A 20 15.02 -5.81 5.90
C THR A 20 15.60 -5.59 4.50
N ASN A 21 16.75 -6.21 4.20
CA ASN A 21 17.48 -6.05 2.93
C ASN A 21 17.29 -7.26 2.00
N TYR A 22 16.40 -8.20 2.34
CA TYR A 22 16.20 -9.42 1.55
C TYR A 22 15.77 -9.13 0.11
N PHE A 23 14.82 -8.20 -0.06
CA PHE A 23 14.41 -7.72 -1.38
C PHE A 23 15.26 -6.53 -1.78
N THR A 24 15.66 -6.47 -3.05
CA THR A 24 16.36 -5.30 -3.58
C THR A 24 15.45 -4.06 -3.50
N PRO A 25 16.02 -2.85 -3.37
CA PRO A 25 15.24 -1.61 -3.34
C PRO A 25 14.31 -1.46 -4.55
N GLU A 26 14.76 -1.91 -5.73
CA GLU A 26 13.98 -1.93 -6.97
C GLU A 26 12.72 -2.81 -6.85
N VAL A 27 12.86 -4.04 -6.35
CA VAL A 27 11.73 -4.96 -6.17
C VAL A 27 10.76 -4.45 -5.10
N GLN A 28 11.28 -3.84 -4.03
CA GLN A 28 10.44 -3.21 -3.01
C GLN A 28 9.65 -2.04 -3.60
N LEU A 29 10.31 -1.18 -4.37
CA LEU A 29 9.69 -0.04 -5.04
C LEU A 29 8.59 -0.51 -6.00
N ASP A 30 8.88 -1.47 -6.87
CA ASP A 30 7.90 -2.06 -7.80
C ASP A 30 6.67 -2.61 -7.07
N SER A 31 6.89 -3.28 -5.93
CA SER A 31 5.78 -3.83 -5.14
C SER A 31 4.82 -2.74 -4.64
N LEU A 32 5.36 -1.58 -4.22
CA LEU A 32 4.59 -0.44 -3.73
C LEU A 32 3.84 0.25 -4.87
N ILE A 33 4.45 0.31 -6.04
CA ILE A 33 3.85 0.90 -7.25
C ILE A 33 2.64 0.09 -7.68
N VAL A 34 2.81 -1.23 -7.80
CA VAL A 34 1.75 -2.14 -8.25
C VAL A 34 0.60 -2.14 -7.25
N SER A 35 0.91 -2.14 -5.94
CA SER A 35 -0.13 -2.15 -4.92
C SER A 35 -0.81 -0.80 -4.70
N GLY A 36 -0.11 0.31 -4.94
CA GLY A 36 -0.65 1.66 -4.71
C GLY A 36 -1.93 1.95 -5.49
N ALA A 37 -2.14 1.32 -6.65
CA ALA A 37 -3.34 1.49 -7.46
C ALA A 37 -4.64 1.01 -6.76
N GLU A 38 -4.55 0.15 -5.76
CA GLU A 38 -5.68 -0.43 -5.05
C GLU A 38 -6.38 0.58 -4.12
N GLU A 39 -7.70 0.70 -4.18
CA GLU A 39 -8.45 1.61 -3.31
C GLU A 39 -8.54 1.08 -1.86
N ASN A 40 -8.74 -0.22 -1.68
CA ASN A 40 -8.89 -0.84 -0.37
C ASN A 40 -7.52 -1.25 0.20
N ASP A 41 -7.27 -0.91 1.47
CA ASP A 41 -6.01 -1.24 2.14
C ASP A 41 -5.75 -2.75 2.22
N ILE A 42 -6.80 -3.56 2.35
CA ILE A 42 -6.65 -5.03 2.34
C ILE A 42 -6.23 -5.54 0.96
N SER A 43 -6.81 -5.02 -0.13
CA SER A 43 -6.42 -5.43 -1.48
C SER A 43 -5.02 -4.93 -1.81
N LEU A 44 -4.64 -3.74 -1.35
CA LEU A 44 -3.27 -3.21 -1.44
C LEU A 44 -2.27 -4.17 -0.78
N ILE A 45 -2.49 -4.56 0.48
CA ILE A 45 -1.61 -5.50 1.19
C ILE A 45 -1.52 -6.83 0.43
N GLN A 46 -2.65 -7.34 -0.05
CA GLN A 46 -2.70 -8.61 -0.78
C GLN A 46 -1.94 -8.53 -2.10
N THR A 47 -2.17 -7.51 -2.92
CA THR A 47 -1.49 -7.28 -4.20
C THR A 47 0.02 -7.13 -4.01
N ARG A 48 0.44 -6.36 -3.00
CA ARG A 48 1.86 -6.22 -2.63
C ARG A 48 2.48 -7.57 -2.26
N ALA A 49 1.82 -8.30 -1.35
CA ALA A 49 2.33 -9.58 -0.90
C ALA A 49 2.39 -10.62 -2.03
N GLN A 50 1.41 -10.64 -2.93
CA GLN A 50 1.41 -11.53 -4.09
C GLN A 50 2.56 -11.22 -5.05
N TYR A 51 2.82 -9.93 -5.32
CA TYR A 51 3.95 -9.51 -6.15
C TYR A 51 5.28 -10.00 -5.56
N LEU A 52 5.52 -9.74 -4.27
CA LEU A 52 6.74 -10.18 -3.60
C LEU A 52 6.83 -11.70 -3.46
N PHE A 53 5.70 -12.38 -3.24
CA PHE A 53 5.65 -13.84 -3.13
C PHE A 53 6.11 -14.51 -4.42
N GLN A 54 5.78 -13.95 -5.58
CA GLN A 54 6.24 -14.50 -6.87
C GLN A 54 7.77 -14.45 -7.01
N LYS A 55 8.41 -13.44 -6.42
CA LYS A 55 9.88 -13.23 -6.44
C LYS A 55 10.64 -14.09 -5.43
N LEU A 56 9.95 -14.77 -4.50
CA LEU A 56 10.59 -15.68 -3.56
C LEU A 56 11.10 -16.96 -4.25
N PRO A 57 12.21 -17.55 -3.79
CA PRO A 57 12.63 -18.90 -4.20
C PRO A 57 11.63 -19.96 -3.74
N ASP A 58 11.57 -21.08 -4.45
CA ASP A 58 10.60 -22.16 -4.19
C ASP A 58 10.74 -22.74 -2.77
N ALA A 59 11.96 -22.80 -2.24
CA ALA A 59 12.23 -23.23 -0.86
C ALA A 59 11.45 -22.42 0.20
N LEU A 60 11.27 -21.11 -0.01
CA LEU A 60 10.49 -20.25 0.90
C LEU A 60 8.98 -20.37 0.61
N LYS A 61 8.58 -20.47 -0.65
CA LYS A 61 7.18 -20.67 -1.05
C LYS A 61 6.58 -21.97 -0.48
N GLU A 62 7.41 -22.97 -0.22
CA GLU A 62 7.01 -24.24 0.40
C GLU A 62 6.78 -24.15 1.92
N ILE A 63 7.24 -23.10 2.62
CA ILE A 63 7.11 -22.97 4.09
C ILE A 63 5.65 -23.11 4.54
N PRO A 64 4.68 -22.38 3.97
CA PRO A 64 3.27 -22.57 4.27
C PRO A 64 2.77 -24.01 4.14
N GLN A 65 3.18 -24.70 3.08
CA GLN A 65 2.74 -26.06 2.81
C GLN A 65 3.37 -27.05 3.78
N ALA A 66 4.64 -26.85 4.14
CA ALA A 66 5.34 -27.65 5.14
C ALA A 66 4.70 -27.54 6.54
N LEU A 67 3.95 -26.47 6.80
CA LEU A 67 3.23 -26.27 8.05
C LEU A 67 1.91 -27.04 8.12
N HIS A 68 1.35 -27.49 7.01
CA HIS A 68 0.22 -28.40 7.06
C HIS A 68 0.71 -29.80 7.41
N LEU A 69 0.21 -30.35 8.52
CA LEU A 69 0.54 -31.73 8.91
C LEU A 69 0.12 -32.67 7.76
N PRO A 70 1.05 -33.42 7.14
CA PRO A 70 0.71 -34.24 5.99
C PRO A 70 -0.32 -35.29 6.39
N LEU A 71 -1.34 -35.50 5.53
CA LEU A 71 -2.40 -36.48 5.79
C LEU A 71 -1.84 -37.87 6.16
N LYS A 72 -0.69 -38.24 5.57
CA LYS A 72 0.04 -39.48 5.85
C LYS A 72 0.40 -39.64 7.33
N TRP A 73 0.84 -38.59 8.02
CA TRP A 73 1.14 -38.65 9.45
C TRP A 73 -0.12 -38.81 10.29
N GLY A 74 -1.20 -38.14 9.89
CA GLY A 74 -2.51 -38.35 10.50
C GLY A 74 -2.91 -39.83 10.45
N VAL A 75 -2.78 -40.47 9.29
CA VAL A 75 -3.05 -41.90 9.11
C VAL A 75 -2.12 -42.76 9.97
N ILE A 76 -0.80 -42.52 9.95
CA ILE A 76 0.17 -43.29 10.75
C ILE A 76 -0.17 -43.24 12.25
N VAL A 77 -0.47 -42.05 12.77
CA VAL A 77 -0.83 -41.87 14.18
C VAL A 77 -2.17 -42.56 14.47
N CYS A 78 -3.18 -42.42 13.61
CA CYS A 78 -4.45 -43.12 13.76
C CYS A 78 -4.28 -44.64 13.77
N THR A 79 -3.48 -45.20 12.84
CA THR A 79 -3.19 -46.65 12.80
C THR A 79 -2.39 -47.10 14.01
N GLY A 80 -1.46 -46.27 14.49
CA GLY A 80 -0.69 -46.55 15.71
C GLY A 80 -1.59 -46.58 16.96
N ILE A 81 -2.49 -45.61 17.10
CA ILE A 81 -3.45 -45.54 18.20
C ILE A 81 -4.50 -46.66 18.12
N PHE A 82 -4.96 -47.02 16.93
CA PHE A 82 -5.83 -48.18 16.72
C PHE A 82 -5.13 -49.48 17.14
N SER A 83 -3.89 -49.68 16.70
CA SER A 83 -3.08 -50.85 17.07
C SER A 83 -2.79 -50.88 18.58
N LEU A 84 -2.51 -49.72 19.18
CA LEU A 84 -2.38 -49.57 20.62
C LEU A 84 -3.66 -50.02 21.32
N GLY A 85 -4.84 -49.64 20.81
CA GLY A 85 -6.13 -50.11 21.32
C GLY A 85 -6.25 -51.63 21.32
N ILE A 86 -5.86 -52.30 20.23
CA ILE A 86 -5.86 -53.78 20.14
C ILE A 86 -5.00 -54.38 21.25
N VAL A 87 -3.80 -53.84 21.47
CA VAL A 87 -2.82 -54.34 22.45
C VAL A 87 -3.22 -54.02 23.88
N PHE A 88 -3.84 -52.86 24.14
CA PHE A 88 -4.17 -52.36 25.47
C PHE A 88 -5.13 -53.29 26.24
N ASN A 89 -5.87 -54.14 25.53
CA ASN A 89 -6.71 -55.18 26.13
C ASN A 89 -5.94 -56.41 26.61
N TYR A 90 -4.64 -56.27 26.90
CA TYR A 90 -3.87 -57.20 27.73
C TYR A 90 -4.35 -57.14 29.20
N LEU A 91 -5.62 -57.51 29.40
CA LEU A 91 -6.15 -57.93 30.68
C LEU A 91 -5.22 -59.05 31.19
N GLY A 92 -4.75 -58.93 32.42
CA GLY A 92 -3.68 -59.76 32.99
C GLY A 92 -3.95 -61.26 32.96
N PRO A 93 -3.08 -62.09 33.57
CA PRO A 93 -3.12 -63.56 33.48
C PRO A 93 -4.39 -64.25 34.02
N GLY A 94 -5.43 -63.52 34.42
CA GLY A 94 -6.71 -64.07 34.86
C GLY A 94 -7.72 -64.17 33.72
N GLU A 95 -8.22 -65.38 33.46
CA GLU A 95 -9.34 -65.68 32.54
C GLU A 95 -10.70 -65.14 33.03
N LYS A 96 -10.70 -64.22 34.02
CA LYS A 96 -11.91 -63.67 34.65
C LYS A 96 -11.99 -62.16 34.46
N ILE A 97 -13.08 -61.70 33.84
CA ILE A 97 -13.37 -60.29 33.58
C ILE A 97 -14.42 -59.83 34.58
N HIS A 98 -14.12 -58.78 35.36
CA HIS A 98 -15.13 -58.19 36.23
C HIS A 98 -16.05 -57.27 35.43
N VAL A 99 -17.37 -57.38 35.62
CA VAL A 99 -18.37 -56.59 34.85
C VAL A 99 -18.16 -55.08 35.02
N LEU A 100 -18.00 -54.61 36.27
CA LEU A 100 -17.89 -53.19 36.59
C LEU A 100 -16.48 -52.60 36.39
N TYR A 101 -15.41 -53.33 36.75
CA TYR A 101 -14.02 -52.92 36.52
C TYR A 101 -13.56 -53.17 35.08
N ASN A 102 -14.46 -52.94 34.12
CA ASN A 102 -14.17 -53.03 32.70
C ASN A 102 -13.85 -51.63 32.15
N PRO A 103 -12.80 -51.45 31.34
CA PRO A 103 -12.49 -50.18 30.68
C PRO A 103 -13.69 -49.52 29.97
N VAL A 104 -14.63 -50.31 29.44
CA VAL A 104 -15.84 -49.81 28.77
C VAL A 104 -16.75 -49.07 29.75
N VAL A 105 -16.95 -49.58 30.97
CA VAL A 105 -17.78 -48.90 32.00
C VAL A 105 -17.15 -47.57 32.39
N LEU A 106 -15.83 -47.55 32.59
CA LEU A 106 -15.10 -46.31 32.90
C LEU A 106 -15.22 -45.27 31.77
N LEU A 107 -15.15 -45.71 30.51
CA LEU A 107 -15.34 -44.85 29.35
C LEU A 107 -16.76 -44.26 29.26
N ILE A 108 -17.79 -45.06 29.55
CA ILE A 108 -19.18 -44.61 29.59
C ILE A 108 -19.38 -43.57 30.71
N LEU A 109 -18.87 -43.84 31.91
CA LEU A 109 -18.90 -42.90 33.03
C LEU A 109 -18.23 -41.57 32.70
N TRP A 110 -17.00 -41.63 32.18
CA TRP A 110 -16.26 -40.45 31.74
C TRP A 110 -17.04 -39.64 30.69
N ASN A 111 -17.71 -40.32 29.78
CA ASN A 111 -18.52 -39.71 28.75
C ASN A 111 -19.74 -38.97 29.26
N ILE A 112 -20.46 -39.57 30.22
CA ILE A 112 -21.56 -38.92 30.93
C ILE A 112 -21.05 -37.67 31.62
N CYS A 113 -19.92 -37.76 32.35
CA CYS A 113 -19.30 -36.61 33.00
C CYS A 113 -18.98 -35.46 32.02
N VAL A 114 -18.42 -35.77 30.84
CA VAL A 114 -18.12 -34.76 29.81
C VAL A 114 -19.39 -34.09 29.30
N PHE A 115 -20.48 -34.82 29.08
CA PHE A 115 -21.75 -34.25 28.63
C PHE A 115 -22.41 -33.40 29.71
N VAL A 116 -22.44 -33.86 30.95
CA VAL A 116 -22.96 -33.09 32.08
C VAL A 116 -22.17 -31.78 32.22
N ALA A 117 -20.84 -31.83 32.14
CA ALA A 117 -20.01 -30.63 32.16
C ALA A 117 -20.29 -29.70 30.96
N PHE A 118 -20.47 -30.26 29.77
CA PHE A 118 -20.81 -29.47 28.56
C PHE A 118 -22.17 -28.78 28.69
N LEU A 119 -23.19 -29.49 29.16
CA LEU A 119 -24.54 -28.96 29.40
C LEU A 119 -24.55 -27.92 30.51
N ALA A 120 -23.97 -28.25 31.68
CA ALA A 120 -23.86 -27.34 32.80
C ALA A 120 -23.17 -26.03 32.39
N ARG A 121 -22.13 -26.10 31.55
CA ARG A 121 -21.49 -24.90 31.02
C ARG A 121 -22.42 -24.08 30.13
N ASN A 122 -23.12 -24.71 29.20
CA ASN A 122 -23.91 -23.97 28.22
C ASN A 122 -25.17 -23.34 28.83
N PHE A 123 -25.69 -23.92 29.90
CA PHE A 123 -26.83 -23.38 30.65
C PHE A 123 -26.40 -22.40 31.75
N PHE A 124 -25.48 -22.76 32.66
CA PHE A 124 -25.18 -21.94 33.84
C PHE A 124 -24.16 -20.81 33.61
N LEU A 125 -23.21 -20.95 32.67
CA LEU A 125 -22.16 -19.94 32.47
C LEU A 125 -22.53 -18.86 31.46
N LYS A 126 -23.53 -19.10 30.59
CA LYS A 126 -23.99 -18.12 29.60
C LYS A 126 -24.90 -17.05 30.24
N GLU A 127 -25.63 -17.41 31.29
CA GLU A 127 -26.54 -16.53 32.03
C GLU A 127 -25.80 -15.44 32.83
N LYS A 128 -24.58 -15.73 33.31
CA LYS A 128 -23.74 -14.73 34.01
C LYS A 128 -23.09 -13.70 33.09
N ALA A 129 -22.90 -14.01 31.80
CA ALA A 129 -22.31 -13.06 30.83
C ALA A 129 -23.34 -12.06 30.29
N GLY A 130 -24.63 -12.40 30.29
CA GLY A 130 -25.71 -11.51 29.83
C GLY A 130 -26.13 -10.44 30.83
N ARG A 131 -25.70 -10.52 32.10
CA ARG A 131 -26.16 -9.62 33.18
C ARG A 131 -25.22 -8.44 33.48
N ASN A 132 -24.00 -8.45 32.95
CA ASN A 132 -22.98 -7.41 33.19
C ASN A 132 -22.75 -6.42 32.03
N ASN A 133 -23.47 -6.53 30.92
CA ASN A 133 -23.50 -5.48 29.89
C ASN A 133 -24.59 -4.44 30.21
N ALA A 134 -24.45 -3.76 31.35
CA ALA A 134 -25.16 -2.52 31.58
C ALA A 134 -24.50 -1.42 30.72
N ARG A 135 -25.31 -0.85 29.83
CA ARG A 135 -25.10 0.30 28.92
C ARG A 135 -23.92 1.22 29.27
N PRO A 136 -23.01 1.54 28.33
CA PRO A 136 -22.08 2.64 28.53
C PRO A 136 -22.84 3.96 28.50
N HIS A 137 -22.83 4.69 29.61
CA HIS A 137 -23.29 6.07 29.67
C HIS A 137 -22.41 6.93 28.76
N PHE A 138 -23.02 7.50 27.71
CA PHE A 138 -22.41 8.51 26.85
C PHE A 138 -22.26 9.82 27.65
N LYS A 139 -21.02 10.18 28.00
CA LYS A 139 -20.69 11.54 28.48
C LYS A 139 -20.07 12.32 27.32
N THR A 140 -20.77 13.36 26.89
CA THR A 140 -20.30 14.40 25.98
C THR A 140 -19.28 15.30 26.67
N GLY A 141 -18.07 15.48 26.11
CA GLY A 141 -17.17 16.57 26.52
C GLY A 141 -15.68 16.48 26.07
N ARG A 142 -15.34 17.32 25.08
CA ARG A 142 -14.02 17.90 24.68
C ARG A 142 -12.91 17.02 24.05
N PRO A 143 -12.24 17.52 22.97
CA PRO A 143 -11.16 16.82 22.26
C PRO A 143 -9.77 17.16 22.83
N GLY A 144 -8.97 16.14 23.08
CA GLY A 144 -7.56 16.28 23.47
C GLY A 144 -7.02 14.97 24.03
N THR A 145 -5.87 14.53 23.52
CA THR A 145 -5.16 13.28 23.82
C THR A 145 -5.75 12.00 23.21
N SER A 146 -5.25 11.69 22.02
CA SER A 146 -5.26 10.40 21.36
C SER A 146 -4.49 9.37 22.21
N GLN A 147 -5.19 8.74 23.17
CA GLN A 147 -4.84 7.40 23.61
C GLN A 147 -5.44 6.40 22.63
N ALA A 148 -4.56 5.67 21.96
CA ALA A 148 -4.88 4.56 21.08
C ALA A 148 -5.96 3.68 21.72
N SER A 149 -7.12 3.62 21.07
CA SER A 149 -8.16 2.67 21.40
C SER A 149 -7.61 1.29 21.02
N HIS A 150 -6.88 0.66 21.93
CA HIS A 150 -6.61 -0.77 21.84
C HIS A 150 -7.96 -1.46 21.70
N ALA A 151 -8.25 -1.96 20.50
CA ALA A 151 -9.35 -2.88 20.27
C ALA A 151 -9.24 -3.95 21.37
N ALA A 152 -10.22 -3.95 22.28
CA ALA A 152 -10.19 -4.82 23.45
C ALA A 152 -9.94 -6.25 22.96
N PRO A 153 -8.91 -6.95 23.50
CA PRO A 153 -8.63 -8.30 23.06
C PRO A 153 -9.91 -9.11 23.28
N VAL A 154 -10.41 -9.73 22.21
CA VAL A 154 -11.46 -10.75 22.28
C VAL A 154 -10.97 -11.78 23.28
N ARG A 155 -11.47 -11.72 24.51
CA ARG A 155 -11.00 -12.55 25.62
C ARG A 155 -11.07 -14.01 25.15
N PRO A 156 -9.95 -14.75 25.15
CA PRO A 156 -9.98 -16.14 24.71
C PRO A 156 -10.91 -16.90 25.62
N GLY A 157 -11.95 -17.48 25.02
CA GLY A 157 -12.83 -18.40 25.74
C GLY A 157 -12.02 -19.57 26.28
N TYR A 158 -11.92 -19.64 27.60
CA TYR A 158 -11.87 -20.89 28.39
C TYR A 158 -10.58 -21.73 28.38
N THR A 159 -9.49 -21.34 27.73
CA THR A 159 -8.20 -22.03 27.89
C THR A 159 -7.33 -21.27 28.89
N SER A 160 -6.91 -21.93 29.97
CA SER A 160 -5.97 -21.33 30.91
C SER A 160 -4.71 -20.86 30.17
N SER A 161 -4.14 -19.73 30.58
CA SER A 161 -2.90 -19.18 29.98
C SER A 161 -1.77 -20.21 29.98
N ALA A 162 -1.70 -21.06 31.01
CA ALA A 162 -0.77 -22.18 31.10
C ALA A 162 -0.98 -23.23 30.01
N PHE A 163 -2.23 -23.60 29.70
CA PHE A 163 -2.54 -24.59 28.67
C PHE A 163 -2.18 -24.07 27.27
N LEU A 164 -2.52 -22.82 26.96
CA LEU A 164 -2.11 -22.18 25.70
C LEU A 164 -0.58 -22.09 25.57
N TRP A 165 0.12 -21.83 26.67
CA TRP A 165 1.58 -21.78 26.68
C TRP A 165 2.22 -23.15 26.39
N ILE A 166 1.76 -24.22 27.04
CA ILE A 166 2.25 -25.60 26.78
C ILE A 166 1.95 -25.97 25.33
N PHE A 167 0.73 -25.72 24.87
CA PHE A 167 0.30 -26.06 23.52
C PHE A 167 1.11 -25.32 22.46
N ARG A 168 1.39 -24.03 22.69
CA ARG A 168 2.31 -23.24 21.86
C ARG A 168 3.68 -23.92 21.79
N LYS A 169 4.28 -24.30 22.92
CA LYS A 169 5.58 -24.99 22.94
C LYS A 169 5.57 -26.31 22.15
N ILE A 170 4.52 -27.13 22.30
CA ILE A 170 4.37 -28.40 21.56
C ILE A 170 4.23 -28.12 20.06
N TRP A 171 3.42 -27.15 19.67
CA TRP A 171 3.23 -26.74 18.28
C TRP A 171 4.54 -26.32 17.63
N PHE A 172 5.28 -25.40 18.27
CA PHE A 172 6.58 -24.95 17.80
C PHE A 172 7.58 -26.11 17.72
N PHE A 173 7.63 -26.98 18.73
CA PHE A 173 8.51 -28.14 18.73
C PHE A 173 8.21 -29.10 17.56
N LEU A 174 6.93 -29.45 17.35
CA LEU A 174 6.52 -30.38 16.29
C LEU A 174 6.88 -29.83 14.91
N HIS A 175 6.56 -28.55 14.65
CA HIS A 175 6.87 -27.91 13.37
C HIS A 175 8.37 -27.67 13.17
N GLN A 176 9.12 -27.43 14.24
CA GLN A 176 10.58 -27.35 14.17
C GLN A 176 11.20 -28.71 13.79
N GLN A 177 10.66 -29.83 14.26
CA GLN A 177 11.16 -31.16 13.86
C GLN A 177 10.82 -31.48 12.40
N ILE A 178 9.63 -31.07 11.94
CA ILE A 178 9.21 -31.24 10.54
C ILE A 178 10.09 -30.38 9.61
N SER A 179 10.38 -29.12 9.97
CA SER A 179 11.23 -28.24 9.18
C SER A 179 12.69 -28.70 9.17
N LYS A 180 13.21 -29.20 10.30
CA LYS A 180 14.55 -29.81 10.39
C LYS A 180 14.74 -31.02 9.47
N ARG A 181 13.68 -31.79 9.25
CA ARG A 181 13.71 -32.99 8.38
C ARG A 181 13.81 -32.65 6.89
N LYS A 182 13.33 -31.47 6.47
CA LYS A 182 13.66 -30.88 5.16
C LYS A 182 15.06 -30.25 5.26
N ARG A 183 16.08 -31.09 5.05
CA ARG A 183 17.52 -30.87 5.29
C ARG A 183 18.14 -29.65 4.60
N GLU A 184 17.42 -28.99 3.69
CA GLU A 184 17.84 -27.78 2.98
C GLU A 184 17.50 -26.49 3.74
N LEU A 185 16.39 -26.43 4.50
CA LEU A 185 15.97 -25.21 5.21
C LEU A 185 16.84 -24.86 6.43
N THR A 186 17.50 -25.84 7.03
CA THR A 186 18.32 -25.67 8.24
C THR A 186 19.77 -25.31 7.99
N ARG A 187 20.25 -25.37 6.75
CA ARG A 187 21.64 -25.01 6.41
C ARG A 187 21.90 -23.51 6.41
N ILE A 188 20.85 -22.70 6.41
CA ILE A 188 20.94 -21.24 6.37
C ILE A 188 20.21 -20.68 7.60
N PRO A 189 20.92 -20.07 8.57
CA PRO A 189 20.31 -19.56 9.81
C PRO A 189 19.21 -18.52 9.55
N LEU A 190 19.32 -17.79 8.44
CA LEU A 190 18.32 -16.82 7.97
C LEU A 190 16.94 -17.45 7.71
N LEU A 191 16.92 -18.60 7.01
CA LEU A 191 15.68 -19.34 6.69
C LEU A 191 14.99 -19.87 7.95
N ALA A 192 15.76 -20.27 8.96
CA ALA A 192 15.22 -20.73 10.23
C ALA A 192 14.51 -19.59 10.99
N ASN A 193 15.09 -18.39 11.00
CA ASN A 193 14.49 -17.21 11.62
C ASN A 193 13.18 -16.80 10.92
N MET A 194 13.19 -16.74 9.58
CA MET A 194 11.99 -16.47 8.77
C MET A 194 10.87 -17.48 9.05
N THR A 195 11.21 -18.76 9.11
CA THR A 195 10.24 -19.83 9.41
C THR A 195 9.67 -19.69 10.83
N TYR A 196 10.51 -19.37 11.82
CA TYR A 196 10.06 -19.16 13.20
C TYR A 196 9.15 -17.94 13.31
N ARG A 197 9.49 -16.84 12.63
CA ARG A 197 8.66 -15.64 12.62
C ARG A 197 7.32 -15.88 11.93
N TYR A 198 7.32 -16.60 10.81
CA TYR A 198 6.09 -17.03 10.14
C TYR A 198 5.19 -17.88 11.05
N LEU A 199 5.79 -18.82 11.79
CA LEU A 199 5.09 -19.65 12.78
C LEU A 199 4.43 -18.83 13.88
N GLU A 200 5.12 -17.81 14.38
CA GLU A 200 4.60 -16.89 15.40
C GLU A 200 3.42 -16.07 14.87
N LEU A 201 3.57 -15.46 13.70
CA LEU A 201 2.49 -14.72 13.04
C LEU A 201 1.26 -15.61 12.77
N CYS A 202 1.48 -16.84 12.31
CA CYS A 202 0.42 -17.81 12.12
C CYS A 202 -0.26 -18.15 13.46
N TRP A 203 0.51 -18.41 14.52
CA TRP A 203 -0.02 -18.73 15.84
C TRP A 203 -0.89 -17.60 16.39
N ASP A 204 -0.39 -16.36 16.35
CA ASP A 204 -1.09 -15.20 16.90
C ASP A 204 -2.42 -14.94 16.17
N MET A 205 -2.43 -15.10 14.86
CA MET A 205 -3.63 -14.91 14.05
C MET A 205 -4.62 -16.08 14.16
N ASN A 206 -4.14 -17.33 14.21
CA ASN A 206 -4.94 -18.54 14.01
C ASN A 206 -4.94 -19.54 15.17
N GLN A 207 -4.52 -19.15 16.39
CA GLN A 207 -4.49 -20.05 17.57
C GLN A 207 -5.81 -20.84 17.78
N GLN A 208 -6.97 -20.21 17.57
CA GLN A 208 -8.27 -20.90 17.73
C GLN A 208 -8.52 -21.93 16.63
N VAL A 209 -8.10 -21.64 15.40
CA VAL A 209 -8.19 -22.58 14.26
C VAL A 209 -7.30 -23.80 14.52
N PHE A 210 -6.07 -23.59 15.00
CA PHE A 210 -5.17 -24.67 15.36
C PHE A 210 -5.70 -25.50 16.51
N PHE A 211 -6.25 -24.86 17.55
CA PHE A 211 -6.84 -25.56 18.67
C PHE A 211 -8.02 -26.43 18.23
N SER A 212 -8.96 -25.90 17.45
CA SER A 212 -10.08 -26.70 16.92
C SER A 212 -9.61 -27.84 16.00
N ARG A 213 -8.56 -27.65 15.20
CA ARG A 213 -7.95 -28.74 14.39
C ARG A 213 -7.43 -29.85 15.29
N PHE A 214 -6.70 -29.49 16.36
CA PHE A 214 -6.13 -30.45 17.30
C PHE A 214 -7.22 -31.18 18.10
N THR A 215 -8.18 -30.46 18.67
CA THR A 215 -9.31 -31.07 19.40
C THR A 215 -10.09 -32.04 18.52
N ARG A 216 -10.37 -31.65 17.26
CA ARG A 216 -10.98 -32.56 16.29
C ARG A 216 -10.13 -33.81 16.06
N PHE A 217 -8.82 -33.66 15.92
CA PHE A 217 -7.91 -34.80 15.73
C PHE A 217 -7.88 -35.73 16.94
N ILE A 218 -7.88 -35.21 18.17
CA ILE A 218 -7.99 -36.00 19.40
C ILE A 218 -9.29 -36.82 19.43
N HIS A 219 -10.42 -36.28 18.96
CA HIS A 219 -11.66 -37.06 18.85
C HIS A 219 -11.55 -38.19 17.83
N VAL A 220 -10.87 -37.98 16.70
CA VAL A 220 -10.58 -39.04 15.72
C VAL A 220 -9.72 -40.13 16.38
N LEU A 221 -8.63 -39.74 17.05
CA LEU A 221 -7.76 -40.69 17.75
C LEU A 221 -8.50 -41.48 18.83
N ALA A 222 -9.42 -40.85 19.56
CA ALA A 222 -10.25 -41.54 20.55
C ALA A 222 -11.15 -42.60 19.89
N VAL A 223 -11.78 -42.30 18.74
CA VAL A 223 -12.57 -43.29 17.99
C VAL A 223 -11.68 -44.44 17.49
N CYS A 224 -10.50 -44.14 16.95
CA CYS A 224 -9.52 -45.17 16.56
C CYS A 224 -9.11 -46.06 17.75
N LEU A 225 -8.85 -45.46 18.92
CA LEU A 225 -8.49 -46.21 20.12
C LEU A 225 -9.62 -47.15 20.57
N ILE A 226 -10.86 -46.65 20.63
CA ILE A 226 -12.03 -47.44 21.07
C ILE A 226 -12.31 -48.57 20.08
N THR A 227 -12.29 -48.30 18.79
CA THR A 227 -12.51 -49.32 17.75
C THR A 227 -11.40 -50.36 17.73
N GLY A 228 -10.15 -49.95 17.94
CA GLY A 228 -9.02 -50.86 18.11
C GLY A 228 -9.16 -51.73 19.35
N ALA A 229 -9.54 -51.14 20.48
CA ALA A 229 -9.83 -51.87 21.71
C ALA A 229 -10.94 -52.92 21.49
N LEU A 230 -12.09 -52.51 20.95
CA LEU A 230 -13.18 -53.45 20.66
C LEU A 230 -12.72 -54.60 19.75
N SER A 231 -11.96 -54.29 18.70
CA SER A 231 -11.38 -55.29 17.80
C SER A 231 -10.46 -56.27 18.56
N GLY A 232 -9.64 -55.76 19.49
CA GLY A 232 -8.77 -56.59 20.34
C GLY A 232 -9.55 -57.51 21.29
N VAL A 233 -10.66 -57.04 21.87
CA VAL A 233 -11.52 -57.89 22.72
C VAL A 233 -12.12 -59.03 21.90
N TYR A 234 -12.65 -58.74 20.70
CA TYR A 234 -13.21 -59.75 19.82
C TYR A 234 -12.15 -60.76 19.34
N MET A 235 -10.99 -60.28 18.89
CA MET A 235 -9.87 -61.14 18.48
C MET A 235 -9.49 -62.12 19.59
N ARG A 236 -9.42 -61.65 20.84
CA ARG A 236 -9.10 -62.54 21.97
C ARG A 236 -10.20 -63.51 22.31
N GLY A 237 -11.46 -63.06 22.30
CA GLY A 237 -12.62 -63.92 22.55
C GLY A 237 -12.77 -65.06 21.54
N LEU A 238 -12.13 -64.97 20.36
CA LEU A 238 -12.05 -66.07 19.39
C LEU A 238 -11.03 -67.16 19.77
N PHE A 239 -9.98 -66.83 20.51
CA PHE A 239 -8.88 -67.75 20.81
C PHE A 239 -8.79 -68.17 22.29
N PHE A 240 -9.41 -67.40 23.20
CA PHE A 240 -9.36 -67.61 24.64
C PHE A 240 -10.76 -67.61 25.26
N GLU A 241 -10.97 -68.51 26.21
CA GLU A 241 -12.18 -68.54 27.01
C GLU A 241 -12.04 -67.57 28.19
N TYR A 242 -12.95 -66.60 28.25
CA TYR A 242 -13.06 -65.66 29.37
C TYR A 242 -14.39 -65.88 30.06
N ASN A 243 -14.38 -65.77 31.38
CA ASN A 243 -15.59 -65.77 32.19
C ASN A 243 -15.82 -64.41 32.83
N VAL A 244 -17.06 -63.95 32.84
CA VAL A 244 -17.46 -62.69 33.46
C VAL A 244 -17.99 -62.97 34.86
N ILE A 245 -17.53 -62.17 35.83
CA ILE A 245 -17.86 -62.31 37.25
C ILE A 245 -18.27 -60.98 37.88
N TRP A 246 -19.08 -61.07 38.95
CA TRP A 246 -19.31 -59.98 39.88
C TRP A 246 -18.78 -60.36 41.27
N LYS A 247 -17.83 -59.59 41.80
CA LYS A 247 -17.30 -59.75 43.16
C LYS A 247 -17.23 -58.39 43.83
N SER A 248 -18.07 -58.18 44.84
CA SER A 248 -18.12 -56.95 45.62
C SER A 248 -18.21 -57.27 47.10
N THR A 249 -17.44 -56.58 47.93
CA THR A 249 -17.50 -56.70 49.40
C THR A 249 -18.75 -56.05 50.00
N PHE A 250 -19.45 -55.21 49.24
CA PHE A 250 -20.57 -54.40 49.74
C PHE A 250 -21.90 -54.72 49.07
N ILE A 251 -21.90 -55.07 47.79
CA ILE A 251 -23.12 -55.26 46.99
C ILE A 251 -23.22 -56.72 46.56
N HIS A 252 -24.10 -57.47 47.22
CA HIS A 252 -24.30 -58.90 47.00
C HIS A 252 -25.71 -59.26 46.50
N ASN A 253 -26.68 -58.36 46.69
CA ASN A 253 -28.07 -58.59 46.30
C ASN A 253 -28.23 -58.53 44.77
N ALA A 254 -28.85 -59.55 44.18
CA ALA A 254 -29.00 -59.69 42.74
C ALA A 254 -29.83 -58.56 42.10
N ASP A 255 -30.89 -58.10 42.79
CA ASP A 255 -31.73 -57.00 42.30
C ASP A 255 -30.98 -55.66 42.25
N ASP A 256 -30.17 -55.38 43.29
CA ASP A 256 -29.36 -54.16 43.35
C ASP A 256 -28.27 -54.15 42.27
N ILE A 257 -27.66 -55.32 42.00
CA ILE A 257 -26.67 -55.48 40.93
C ILE A 257 -27.33 -55.29 39.57
N ALA A 258 -28.50 -55.89 39.35
CA ALA A 258 -29.26 -55.74 38.11
C ALA A 258 -29.61 -54.26 37.85
N LEU A 259 -30.03 -53.52 38.88
CA LEU A 259 -30.28 -52.08 38.78
C LEU A 259 -29.03 -51.32 38.32
N ILE A 260 -27.87 -51.57 38.97
CA ILE A 260 -26.60 -50.92 38.62
C ILE A 260 -26.21 -51.24 37.17
N LEU A 261 -26.29 -52.50 36.75
CA LEU A 261 -25.92 -52.90 35.40
C LEU A 261 -26.87 -52.33 34.35
N ASN A 262 -28.17 -52.21 34.64
CA ASN A 262 -29.13 -51.62 33.71
C ASN A 262 -28.87 -50.13 33.43
N VAL A 263 -28.22 -49.38 34.34
CA VAL A 263 -27.79 -47.99 34.06
C VAL A 263 -26.82 -47.91 32.88
N PHE A 264 -25.92 -48.89 32.73
CA PHE A 264 -24.88 -48.88 31.69
C PHE A 264 -25.19 -49.79 30.50
N PHE A 265 -25.92 -50.87 30.76
CA PHE A 265 -26.12 -51.98 29.83
C PHE A 265 -27.59 -52.29 29.56
N GLY A 266 -28.54 -51.62 30.22
CA GLY A 266 -29.96 -51.92 30.08
C GLY A 266 -30.48 -51.70 28.66
N LEU A 267 -30.30 -50.49 28.11
CA LEU A 267 -30.70 -50.19 26.73
C LEU A 267 -29.95 -51.06 25.69
N PRO A 268 -28.62 -51.25 25.78
CA PRO A 268 -27.90 -52.22 24.97
C PRO A 268 -28.42 -53.66 25.08
N SER A 269 -28.78 -54.11 26.29
CA SER A 269 -29.33 -55.45 26.53
C SER A 269 -30.72 -55.59 25.92
N GLN A 270 -31.57 -54.57 26.06
CA GLN A 270 -32.88 -54.54 25.43
C GLN A 270 -32.75 -54.54 23.89
N LEU A 271 -31.76 -53.84 23.33
CA LEU A 271 -31.52 -53.84 21.89
C LEU A 271 -31.01 -55.19 21.38
N LEU A 272 -30.08 -55.82 22.09
CA LEU A 272 -29.40 -57.04 21.62
C LEU A 272 -30.17 -58.32 21.97
N HIS A 273 -30.86 -58.35 23.12
CA HIS A 273 -31.56 -59.53 23.65
C HIS A 273 -33.07 -59.33 23.84
N GLY A 274 -33.61 -58.13 23.64
CA GLY A 274 -35.05 -57.84 23.85
C GLY A 274 -35.47 -57.64 25.31
N ILE A 275 -34.56 -57.87 26.27
CA ILE A 275 -34.84 -57.85 27.72
C ILE A 275 -33.80 -57.04 28.49
N PHE A 276 -34.25 -56.40 29.57
CA PHE A 276 -33.35 -55.80 30.57
C PHE A 276 -32.66 -56.89 31.40
N ILE A 277 -31.56 -56.53 32.06
CA ILE A 277 -30.83 -57.45 32.93
C ILE A 277 -31.67 -57.65 34.20
N ASP A 278 -32.04 -58.88 34.52
CA ASP A 278 -32.82 -59.25 35.68
C ASP A 278 -31.98 -60.08 36.67
N ALA A 279 -32.53 -60.34 37.86
CA ALA A 279 -31.85 -61.09 38.90
C ALA A 279 -31.43 -62.51 38.47
N SER A 280 -32.18 -63.13 37.54
CA SER A 280 -31.86 -64.46 37.01
C SER A 280 -30.57 -64.48 36.20
N ARG A 281 -30.27 -63.42 35.46
CA ARG A 281 -28.99 -63.27 34.73
C ARG A 281 -27.82 -62.94 35.66
N ILE A 282 -28.09 -62.30 36.82
CA ILE A 282 -27.07 -61.98 37.82
C ILE A 282 -26.61 -63.22 38.61
N SER A 283 -27.49 -64.20 38.85
CA SER A 283 -27.12 -65.38 39.65
C SER A 283 -25.93 -66.15 39.06
N ASN A 284 -25.80 -66.17 37.72
CA ASN A 284 -24.67 -66.81 37.03
C ASN A 284 -23.35 -66.05 37.23
N LEU A 285 -23.40 -64.71 37.29
CA LEU A 285 -22.24 -63.85 37.53
C LEU A 285 -21.67 -63.93 38.94
N LEU A 286 -22.54 -64.25 39.92
CA LEU A 286 -22.17 -64.40 41.33
C LEU A 286 -21.50 -65.76 41.62
N SER A 287 -21.54 -66.70 40.66
CA SER A 287 -20.90 -68.00 40.81
C SER A 287 -19.37 -67.88 40.89
N PRO A 288 -18.66 -68.80 41.57
CA PRO A 288 -17.20 -68.75 41.68
C PRO A 288 -16.46 -68.79 40.33
N ASN A 289 -17.07 -69.43 39.34
CA ASN A 289 -16.52 -69.61 37.99
C ASN A 289 -17.00 -68.53 37.01
N GLY A 290 -18.12 -67.87 37.29
CA GLY A 290 -18.72 -66.87 36.41
C GLY A 290 -19.53 -67.47 35.27
N GLU A 291 -19.84 -66.62 34.28
CA GLU A 291 -20.53 -67.00 33.05
C GLU A 291 -19.62 -66.75 31.83
N PRO A 292 -19.69 -67.57 30.76
CA PRO A 292 -18.96 -67.31 29.52
C PRO A 292 -19.11 -65.86 28.99
N ALA A 293 -17.99 -65.24 28.67
CA ALA A 293 -17.92 -63.81 28.36
C ALA A 293 -18.53 -63.42 27.01
N ALA A 294 -18.84 -64.35 26.10
CA ALA A 294 -19.23 -64.05 24.73
C ALA A 294 -20.43 -63.07 24.65
N ALA A 295 -21.53 -63.36 25.36
CA ALA A 295 -22.71 -62.50 25.39
C ALA A 295 -22.41 -61.12 26.01
N TRP A 296 -21.53 -61.09 27.02
CA TRP A 296 -21.08 -59.86 27.67
C TRP A 296 -20.16 -59.02 26.81
N ILE A 297 -19.29 -59.62 25.99
CA ILE A 297 -18.43 -58.92 25.04
C ILE A 297 -19.28 -58.20 23.99
N HIS A 298 -20.32 -58.85 23.46
CA HIS A 298 -21.28 -58.21 22.57
C HIS A 298 -22.00 -57.05 23.27
N LEU A 299 -22.42 -57.24 24.51
CA LEU A 299 -23.08 -56.21 25.31
C LEU A 299 -22.16 -55.00 25.54
N PHE A 300 -20.90 -55.22 25.92
CA PHE A 300 -19.88 -54.17 26.07
C PHE A 300 -19.63 -53.43 24.75
N ALA A 301 -19.55 -54.15 23.63
CA ALA A 301 -19.35 -53.57 22.31
C ALA A 301 -20.54 -52.69 21.89
N VAL A 302 -21.78 -53.17 22.06
CA VAL A 302 -22.98 -52.39 21.77
C VAL A 302 -23.08 -51.17 22.66
N SER A 303 -22.77 -51.28 23.96
CA SER A 303 -22.73 -50.12 24.86
C SER A 303 -21.72 -49.07 24.41
N ALA A 304 -20.50 -49.49 24.04
CA ALA A 304 -19.49 -48.58 23.51
C ALA A 304 -19.95 -47.93 22.19
N PHE A 305 -20.58 -48.70 21.30
CA PHE A 305 -21.13 -48.20 20.05
C PHE A 305 -22.32 -47.26 20.24
N MET A 306 -23.11 -47.43 21.29
CA MET A 306 -24.31 -46.62 21.54
C MET A 306 -23.98 -45.34 22.32
N PHE A 307 -23.12 -45.45 23.35
CA PHE A 307 -22.89 -44.34 24.29
C PHE A 307 -21.56 -43.61 24.05
N VAL A 308 -20.57 -44.26 23.43
CA VAL A 308 -19.22 -43.69 23.33
C VAL A 308 -18.91 -43.17 21.95
N ILE A 309 -19.09 -43.99 20.93
CA ILE A 309 -18.76 -43.64 19.55
C ILE A 309 -19.61 -42.45 19.03
N PRO A 310 -20.94 -42.40 19.19
CA PRO A 310 -21.78 -41.33 18.67
C PRO A 310 -21.45 -39.98 19.29
N GLN A 311 -21.13 -39.96 20.59
CA GLN A 311 -20.67 -38.75 21.28
C GLN A 311 -19.39 -38.20 20.65
N ARG A 312 -18.40 -39.06 20.40
CA ARG A 312 -17.13 -38.63 19.82
C ARG A 312 -17.33 -38.09 18.40
N PHE A 313 -18.21 -38.72 17.60
CA PHE A 313 -18.62 -38.18 16.31
C PHE A 313 -19.36 -36.85 16.43
N PHE A 314 -20.26 -36.70 17.41
CA PHE A 314 -20.96 -35.45 17.67
C PHE A 314 -20.01 -34.31 18.02
N LEU A 315 -19.06 -34.53 18.95
CA LEU A 315 -18.04 -33.53 19.30
C LEU A 315 -17.12 -33.21 18.13
N MET A 316 -16.70 -34.22 17.36
CA MET A 316 -15.93 -34.04 16.12
C MET A 316 -16.70 -33.19 15.10
N PHE A 317 -18.01 -33.39 14.97
CA PHE A 317 -18.87 -32.64 14.08
C PHE A 317 -19.02 -31.18 14.52
N LEU A 318 -19.22 -30.94 15.82
CA LEU A 318 -19.26 -29.59 16.39
C LEU A 318 -17.95 -28.83 16.15
N GLU A 319 -16.80 -29.46 16.42
CA GLU A 319 -15.49 -28.85 16.14
C GLU A 319 -15.26 -28.65 14.64
N SER A 320 -15.80 -29.52 13.78
CA SER A 320 -15.74 -29.34 12.32
C SER A 320 -16.61 -28.18 11.83
N ARG A 321 -17.75 -27.91 12.49
CA ARG A 321 -18.56 -26.71 12.23
C ARG A 321 -17.83 -25.46 12.72
N ARG A 322 -17.28 -25.48 13.93
CA ARG A 322 -16.50 -24.38 14.50
C ARG A 322 -15.28 -24.03 13.65
N LEU A 323 -14.51 -25.04 13.24
CA LEU A 323 -13.35 -24.88 12.37
C LEU A 323 -13.75 -24.23 11.03
N ARG A 324 -14.84 -24.70 10.40
CA ARG A 324 -15.36 -24.10 9.16
C ARG A 324 -15.73 -22.62 9.36
N ALA A 325 -16.42 -22.28 10.45
CA ALA A 325 -16.79 -20.91 10.75
C ALA A 325 -15.56 -20.00 10.98
N LEU A 326 -14.60 -20.44 11.78
CA LEU A 326 -13.37 -19.70 12.08
C LEU A 326 -12.50 -19.51 10.84
N SER A 327 -12.35 -20.55 10.01
CA SER A 327 -11.52 -20.49 8.79
C SER A 327 -12.07 -19.58 7.69
N ARG A 328 -13.36 -19.19 7.77
CA ARG A 328 -14.00 -18.32 6.78
C ARG A 328 -13.80 -16.83 7.06
N HIS A 329 -13.48 -16.46 8.30
CA HIS A 329 -13.41 -15.06 8.75
C HIS A 329 -12.04 -14.75 9.34
N MET A 330 -10.97 -14.98 8.57
CA MET A 330 -9.68 -14.43 8.95
C MET A 330 -9.53 -13.02 8.40
N THR A 331 -9.13 -12.12 9.29
CA THR A 331 -9.01 -10.69 9.05
C THR A 331 -7.59 -10.25 9.40
N ILE A 332 -6.95 -9.54 8.49
CA ILE A 332 -5.72 -8.81 8.78
C ILE A 332 -6.14 -7.44 9.31
N ASN A 333 -5.48 -6.99 10.38
CA ASN A 333 -5.68 -5.63 10.87
C ASN A 333 -4.74 -4.66 10.12
N PRO A 334 -5.25 -3.76 9.26
CA PRO A 334 -4.43 -2.79 8.53
C PRO A 334 -3.66 -1.83 9.45
N ASP A 335 -4.18 -1.59 10.65
CA ASP A 335 -3.63 -0.64 11.62
C ASP A 335 -2.38 -1.18 12.34
N GLU A 336 -2.01 -2.45 12.12
CA GLU A 336 -0.76 -2.96 12.68
C GLU A 336 0.44 -2.20 12.08
N PRO A 337 1.48 -1.89 12.89
CA PRO A 337 2.58 -1.01 12.48
C PRO A 337 3.27 -1.41 11.17
N TYR A 338 3.39 -2.71 10.92
CA TYR A 338 3.98 -3.23 9.69
C TYR A 338 3.10 -2.93 8.46
N TYR A 339 1.80 -3.23 8.52
CA TYR A 339 0.88 -3.01 7.40
C TYR A 339 0.61 -1.52 7.20
N ALA A 340 0.41 -0.77 8.28
CA ALA A 340 0.24 0.68 8.23
C ALA A 340 1.43 1.37 7.56
N ARG A 341 2.67 0.93 7.85
CA ARG A 341 3.87 1.41 7.15
C ARG A 341 3.84 1.08 5.66
N CYS A 342 3.52 -0.16 5.28
CA CYS A 342 3.46 -0.57 3.88
C CYS A 342 2.40 0.22 3.09
N ILE A 343 1.22 0.41 3.69
CA ILE A 343 0.14 1.22 3.12
C ILE A 343 0.61 2.66 2.97
N GLY A 344 1.16 3.27 4.02
CA GLY A 344 1.67 4.63 3.99
C GLY A 344 2.68 4.86 2.87
N LEU A 345 3.68 3.99 2.75
CA LEU A 345 4.69 4.06 1.70
C LEU A 345 4.09 3.88 0.29
N ALA A 346 3.16 2.94 0.10
CA ALA A 346 2.53 2.73 -1.20
C ALA A 346 1.68 3.95 -1.63
N ARG A 347 0.92 4.53 -0.69
CA ARG A 347 0.12 5.73 -0.92
C ARG A 347 0.99 6.95 -1.21
N GLU A 348 2.09 7.12 -0.47
CA GLU A 348 3.06 8.19 -0.70
C GLU A 348 3.72 8.07 -2.08
N MET A 349 4.16 6.86 -2.46
CA MET A 349 4.74 6.61 -3.78
C MET A 349 3.75 6.90 -4.92
N GLN A 350 2.48 6.51 -4.75
CA GLN A 350 1.43 6.82 -5.73
C GLN A 350 1.19 8.33 -5.82
N ALA A 351 1.16 9.05 -4.69
CA ALA A 351 1.00 10.49 -4.66
C ALA A 351 2.18 11.22 -5.32
N ASN A 352 3.42 10.78 -5.07
CA ASN A 352 4.62 11.35 -5.67
C ASN A 352 4.66 11.12 -7.19
N ARG A 353 4.28 9.92 -7.66
CA ARG A 353 4.16 9.65 -9.11
C ARG A 353 3.09 10.50 -9.77
N LEU A 354 1.93 10.65 -9.12
CA LEU A 354 0.88 11.52 -9.63
C LEU A 354 1.36 12.98 -9.69
N ARG A 355 2.09 13.45 -8.68
CA ARG A 355 2.72 14.77 -8.67
C ARG A 355 3.69 14.93 -9.84
N GLU A 356 4.56 13.95 -10.09
CA GLU A 356 5.52 13.98 -11.19
C GLU A 356 4.82 14.00 -12.56
N ASP A 357 3.84 13.13 -12.78
CA ASP A 357 3.06 13.11 -14.02
C ASP A 357 2.33 14.45 -14.28
N ILE A 358 1.75 15.06 -13.23
CA ILE A 358 1.10 16.37 -13.33
C ILE A 358 2.14 17.47 -13.61
N SER A 359 3.29 17.43 -12.92
CA SER A 359 4.37 18.41 -13.11
C SER A 359 4.87 18.40 -14.56
N VAL A 360 5.01 17.22 -15.18
CA VAL A 360 5.37 17.09 -16.60
C VAL A 360 4.34 17.76 -17.51
N VAL A 361 3.04 17.57 -17.26
CA VAL A 361 1.97 18.24 -18.02
C VAL A 361 2.05 19.76 -17.86
N VAL A 362 2.23 20.25 -16.62
CA VAL A 362 2.34 21.69 -16.33
C VAL A 362 3.56 22.29 -17.04
N GLN A 363 4.71 21.60 -17.04
CA GLN A 363 5.92 22.06 -17.72
C GLN A 363 5.77 22.12 -19.25
N ASP A 364 5.12 21.12 -19.86
CA ASP A 364 4.89 21.10 -21.30
C ASP A 364 3.98 22.27 -21.72
N GLU A 365 2.86 22.46 -21.01
CA GLU A 365 1.94 23.56 -21.29
C GLU A 365 2.56 24.93 -20.97
N ALA A 366 3.42 25.04 -19.95
CA ALA A 366 4.15 26.27 -19.65
C ALA A 366 5.14 26.62 -20.78
N SER A 367 5.76 25.62 -21.39
CA SER A 367 6.65 25.80 -22.54
C SER A 367 5.87 26.22 -23.80
N ARG A 368 4.64 25.75 -23.98
CA ARG A 368 3.76 26.18 -25.10
C ARG A 368 3.26 27.60 -24.89
N LEU A 369 2.89 27.97 -23.66
CA LEU A 369 2.49 29.34 -23.33
C LEU A 369 3.63 30.33 -23.58
N SER A 370 4.85 30.03 -23.11
CA SER A 370 6.01 30.91 -23.31
C SER A 370 6.35 31.08 -24.79
N GLU A 371 6.18 30.03 -25.59
CA GLU A 371 6.33 30.08 -27.04
C GLU A 371 5.27 30.96 -27.71
N SER A 372 4.00 30.80 -27.32
CA SER A 372 2.89 31.61 -27.85
C SER A 372 3.10 33.10 -27.59
N VAL A 373 3.49 33.47 -26.36
CA VAL A 373 3.78 34.87 -26.00
C VAL A 373 4.99 35.42 -26.75
N ALA A 374 6.04 34.62 -26.91
CA ALA A 374 7.24 35.01 -27.64
C ALA A 374 6.97 35.23 -29.14
N LEU A 375 6.15 34.37 -29.77
CA LEU A 375 5.73 34.54 -31.16
C LEU A 375 4.88 35.80 -31.31
N TYR A 376 3.92 36.02 -30.41
CA TYR A 376 3.06 37.21 -30.42
C TYR A 376 3.88 38.50 -30.32
N ALA A 377 4.81 38.58 -29.36
CA ALA A 377 5.67 39.75 -29.21
C ALA A 377 6.65 39.94 -30.38
N ARG A 378 7.21 38.87 -30.94
CA ARG A 378 8.04 38.97 -32.15
C ARG A 378 7.24 39.52 -33.33
N ASP A 379 6.02 39.02 -33.54
CA ASP A 379 5.24 39.36 -34.73
C ASP A 379 4.57 40.73 -34.58
N ARG A 380 3.88 40.99 -33.47
CA ARG A 380 3.15 42.24 -33.26
C ARG A 380 4.07 43.38 -32.85
N PHE A 381 4.88 43.21 -31.81
CA PHE A 381 5.75 44.31 -31.36
C PHE A 381 6.96 44.50 -32.29
N TYR A 382 7.73 43.44 -32.54
CA TYR A 382 8.97 43.62 -33.28
C TYR A 382 8.73 43.84 -34.78
N ASN A 383 7.96 42.96 -35.44
CA ASN A 383 7.78 43.06 -36.90
C ASN A 383 6.83 44.18 -37.31
N ASP A 384 5.70 44.38 -36.60
CA ASP A 384 4.71 45.37 -37.03
C ASP A 384 5.01 46.78 -36.50
N GLU A 385 5.56 46.93 -35.29
CA GLU A 385 5.82 48.26 -34.69
C GLU A 385 7.28 48.71 -34.82
N VAL A 386 8.27 47.86 -34.51
CA VAL A 386 9.68 48.28 -34.46
C VAL A 386 10.34 48.33 -35.84
N VAL A 387 10.14 47.30 -36.68
CA VAL A 387 10.81 47.19 -38.00
C VAL A 387 10.48 48.35 -38.95
N PRO A 388 9.23 48.83 -39.09
CA PRO A 388 8.91 49.95 -39.96
C PRO A 388 9.67 51.24 -39.58
N HIS A 389 9.78 51.53 -38.29
CA HIS A 389 10.52 52.71 -37.80
C HIS A 389 12.03 52.58 -37.98
N LEU A 390 12.59 51.37 -37.88
CA LEU A 390 13.99 51.12 -38.24
C LEU A 390 14.23 51.40 -39.74
N ILE A 391 13.33 50.94 -40.61
CA ILE A 391 13.40 51.17 -42.06
C ILE A 391 13.25 52.67 -42.39
N GLU A 392 12.34 53.36 -41.72
CA GLU A 392 12.12 54.80 -41.87
C GLU A 392 13.37 55.60 -41.43
N PHE A 393 13.94 55.27 -40.27
CA PHE A 393 15.18 55.89 -39.80
C PHE A 393 16.34 55.67 -40.78
N ARG A 394 16.47 54.47 -41.35
CA ARG A 394 17.45 54.19 -42.42
C ARG A 394 17.23 55.13 -43.61
N ASN A 395 16.00 55.26 -44.11
CA ASN A 395 15.72 55.95 -45.37
C ASN A 395 15.73 57.48 -45.26
N SER A 396 15.14 58.00 -44.18
CA SER A 396 14.90 59.43 -43.97
C SER A 396 15.96 60.10 -43.09
N GLY A 397 16.73 59.32 -42.33
CA GLY A 397 17.61 59.84 -41.29
C GLY A 397 16.83 60.37 -40.09
N GLY A 398 17.51 60.97 -39.12
CA GLY A 398 16.87 61.44 -37.89
C GLY A 398 17.83 61.51 -36.71
N ARG A 399 17.31 61.82 -35.51
CA ARG A 399 18.08 61.66 -34.27
C ARG A 399 17.85 60.26 -33.73
N ILE A 400 18.89 59.70 -33.11
CA ILE A 400 18.80 58.39 -32.46
C ILE A 400 17.85 58.49 -31.26
N THR A 401 17.86 59.62 -30.55
CA THR A 401 16.92 59.89 -29.45
C THR A 401 15.47 59.89 -29.90
N ASP A 402 15.18 60.45 -31.08
CA ASP A 402 13.81 60.48 -31.61
C ASP A 402 13.33 59.05 -31.91
N LEU A 403 14.19 58.19 -32.46
CA LEU A 403 13.90 56.76 -32.67
C LEU A 403 13.73 55.99 -31.34
N GLU A 404 14.58 56.26 -30.35
CA GLU A 404 14.46 55.68 -29.00
C GLU A 404 13.11 56.05 -28.35
N HIS A 405 12.72 57.33 -28.41
CA HIS A 405 11.44 57.79 -27.88
C HIS A 405 10.24 57.21 -28.63
N LEU A 406 10.33 57.05 -29.96
CA LEU A 406 9.28 56.40 -30.75
C LEU A 406 9.11 54.93 -30.38
N ILE A 407 10.21 54.18 -30.28
CA ILE A 407 10.18 52.77 -29.86
C ILE A 407 9.63 52.65 -28.42
N LEU A 408 9.99 53.56 -27.52
CA LEU A 408 9.43 53.62 -26.16
C LEU A 408 7.93 53.94 -26.15
N ALA A 409 7.46 54.81 -27.03
CA ALA A 409 6.04 55.13 -27.14
C ALA A 409 5.22 53.94 -27.70
N GLN A 410 5.74 53.25 -28.72
CA GLN A 410 5.08 52.05 -29.27
C GLN A 410 5.07 50.89 -28.28
N SER A 411 6.10 50.81 -27.46
CA SER A 411 6.17 49.93 -26.30
C SER A 411 5.00 50.16 -25.34
N GLU A 412 4.73 51.40 -24.92
CA GLU A 412 3.60 51.69 -24.03
C GLU A 412 2.22 51.37 -24.66
N ASN A 413 2.07 51.54 -25.98
CA ASN A 413 0.85 51.15 -26.68
C ASN A 413 0.70 49.61 -26.76
N PHE A 414 1.78 48.90 -27.07
CA PHE A 414 1.80 47.45 -27.16
C PHE A 414 1.49 46.78 -25.82
N LYS A 415 1.81 47.42 -24.69
CA LYS A 415 1.50 46.92 -23.35
C LYS A 415 0.02 46.62 -23.15
N ALA A 416 -0.88 47.53 -23.54
CA ALA A 416 -2.32 47.33 -23.42
C ALA A 416 -2.82 46.19 -24.33
N GLU A 417 -2.21 46.03 -25.51
CA GLU A 417 -2.50 44.95 -26.46
C GLU A 417 -1.98 43.59 -25.95
N LEU A 418 -0.80 43.58 -25.32
CA LEU A 418 -0.19 42.41 -24.72
C LEU A 418 -0.99 41.92 -23.50
N ASP A 419 -1.49 42.82 -22.66
CA ASP A 419 -2.32 42.47 -21.50
C ASP A 419 -3.59 41.70 -21.95
N GLY A 420 -4.27 42.17 -23.00
CA GLY A 420 -5.44 41.48 -23.57
C GLY A 420 -5.10 40.10 -24.17
N PHE A 421 -3.94 39.98 -24.82
CA PHE A 421 -3.45 38.69 -25.30
C PHE A 421 -3.13 37.73 -24.14
N LEU A 422 -2.47 38.23 -23.09
CA LEU A 422 -2.09 37.44 -21.92
C LEU A 422 -3.31 36.89 -21.15
N GLU A 423 -4.40 37.65 -21.03
CA GLU A 423 -5.65 37.14 -20.44
C GLU A 423 -6.20 35.94 -21.21
N THR A 424 -6.21 36.02 -22.54
CA THR A 424 -6.68 34.92 -23.41
C THR A 424 -5.74 33.72 -23.33
N ALA A 425 -4.44 33.96 -23.47
CA ALA A 425 -3.41 32.91 -23.41
C ALA A 425 -3.39 32.19 -22.05
N GLN A 426 -3.67 32.90 -20.96
CA GLN A 426 -3.81 32.34 -19.63
C GLN A 426 -5.04 31.44 -19.50
N GLN A 427 -6.19 31.83 -20.06
CA GLN A 427 -7.39 30.98 -20.06
C GLN A 427 -7.16 29.69 -20.84
N ASP A 428 -6.50 29.79 -22.00
CA ASP A 428 -6.15 28.63 -22.82
C ASP A 428 -5.16 27.71 -22.11
N PHE A 429 -4.15 28.27 -21.44
CA PHE A 429 -3.22 27.51 -20.59
C PHE A 429 -3.96 26.74 -19.49
N SER A 430 -4.83 27.40 -18.72
CA SER A 430 -5.57 26.74 -17.63
C SER A 430 -6.51 25.66 -18.16
N ARG A 431 -7.10 25.84 -19.35
CA ARG A 431 -7.91 24.82 -20.02
C ARG A 431 -7.06 23.62 -20.44
N SER A 432 -5.94 23.84 -21.13
CA SER A 432 -5.04 22.79 -21.62
C SER A 432 -4.40 21.99 -20.48
N VAL A 433 -3.98 22.65 -19.40
CA VAL A 433 -3.51 21.96 -18.19
C VAL A 433 -4.64 21.10 -17.59
N GLY A 434 -5.86 21.63 -17.53
CA GLY A 434 -7.01 20.89 -17.03
C GLY A 434 -7.34 19.64 -17.85
N GLU A 435 -7.26 19.73 -19.17
CA GLU A 435 -7.44 18.60 -20.09
C GLU A 435 -6.30 17.58 -19.98
N GLY A 436 -5.05 18.04 -19.94
CA GLY A 436 -3.87 17.18 -19.79
C GLY A 436 -3.87 16.40 -18.47
N VAL A 437 -4.16 17.09 -17.36
CA VAL A 437 -4.31 16.47 -16.04
C VAL A 437 -5.49 15.51 -16.01
N SER A 438 -6.62 15.86 -16.63
CA SER A 438 -7.76 14.95 -16.78
C SER A 438 -7.42 13.72 -17.60
N GLY A 439 -6.51 13.81 -18.58
CA GLY A 439 -5.98 12.67 -19.32
C GLY A 439 -5.12 11.75 -18.45
N VAL A 440 -4.24 12.31 -17.62
CA VAL A 440 -3.41 11.55 -16.66
C VAL A 440 -4.28 10.84 -15.62
N ILE A 441 -5.26 11.57 -15.06
CA ILE A 441 -6.20 11.04 -14.07
C ILE A 441 -7.15 10.04 -14.72
N GLY A 442 -7.77 10.35 -15.87
CA GLY A 442 -8.74 9.48 -16.54
C GLY A 442 -8.16 8.13 -16.98
N LYS A 443 -6.87 8.08 -17.31
CA LYS A 443 -6.15 6.81 -17.57
C LYS A 443 -5.90 5.98 -16.32
N LYS A 444 -5.92 6.58 -15.11
CA LYS A 444 -5.54 5.93 -13.83
C LYS A 444 -6.67 5.83 -12.80
N LEU A 445 -7.70 6.66 -12.92
CA LEU A 445 -8.84 6.87 -12.01
C LEU A 445 -10.07 7.13 -12.89
N SER A 446 -10.79 6.08 -13.23
CA SER A 446 -11.84 6.01 -14.26
C SER A 446 -13.11 6.87 -14.03
N VAL A 447 -13.12 7.81 -13.08
CA VAL A 447 -14.37 8.37 -12.53
C VAL A 447 -14.35 9.89 -12.23
N ILE A 448 -13.24 10.61 -12.41
CA ILE A 448 -13.15 12.01 -11.95
C ILE A 448 -13.05 13.02 -13.10
N LYS A 449 -14.20 13.60 -13.49
CA LYS A 449 -14.26 14.90 -14.19
C LYS A 449 -14.01 15.99 -13.15
N VAL A 450 -12.75 16.23 -12.78
CA VAL A 450 -12.40 17.42 -11.99
C VAL A 450 -12.33 18.59 -12.97
N ASN A 451 -13.09 19.66 -12.73
CA ASN A 451 -12.95 20.90 -13.47
C ASN A 451 -11.70 21.63 -12.96
N VAL A 452 -10.52 21.15 -13.36
CA VAL A 452 -9.21 21.65 -12.88
C VAL A 452 -8.93 23.09 -13.38
N GLY A 453 -9.65 23.55 -14.40
CA GLY A 453 -9.41 24.84 -15.07
C GLY A 453 -9.99 26.09 -14.39
N GLU A 454 -10.99 25.95 -13.49
CA GLU A 454 -11.56 27.11 -12.78
C GLU A 454 -10.83 27.37 -11.46
N GLY A 455 -9.87 28.30 -11.49
CA GLY A 455 -9.27 28.86 -10.26
C GLY A 455 -7.76 28.99 -10.26
N PHE A 456 -7.06 28.33 -11.19
CA PHE A 456 -5.62 28.56 -11.35
C PHE A 456 -5.39 29.81 -12.21
N ARG A 457 -5.16 30.95 -11.54
CA ARG A 457 -4.66 32.16 -12.18
C ARG A 457 -3.22 32.39 -11.73
N ILE A 458 -2.26 32.20 -12.63
CA ILE A 458 -0.94 32.81 -12.49
C ILE A 458 -1.21 34.31 -12.34
N LYS A 459 -0.88 34.86 -11.16
CA LYS A 459 -1.13 36.27 -10.91
C LYS A 459 -0.37 37.10 -11.96
N PRO A 460 -0.93 38.21 -12.46
CA PRO A 460 -0.22 39.09 -13.38
C PRO A 460 1.19 39.44 -12.90
N GLU A 461 1.36 39.56 -11.58
CA GLU A 461 2.64 39.79 -10.90
C GLU A 461 3.74 38.76 -11.22
N VAL A 462 3.41 37.49 -11.48
CA VAL A 462 4.39 36.43 -11.77
C VAL A 462 4.96 36.57 -13.17
N TYR A 463 4.12 36.94 -14.14
CA TYR A 463 4.59 37.30 -15.47
C TYR A 463 5.41 38.59 -15.41
N GLN A 464 4.98 39.59 -14.64
CA GLN A 464 5.73 40.83 -14.44
C GLN A 464 7.12 40.58 -13.83
N GLN A 465 7.21 39.73 -12.80
CA GLN A 465 8.46 39.39 -12.13
C GLN A 465 9.39 38.54 -12.99
N ALA A 466 8.84 37.66 -13.83
CA ALA A 466 9.58 36.99 -14.90
C ALA A 466 10.26 38.04 -15.76
N LEU A 467 9.46 38.97 -16.23
CA LEU A 467 9.86 39.90 -17.25
C LEU A 467 10.79 41.01 -16.71
N ASP A 468 10.75 41.30 -15.41
CA ASP A 468 11.70 42.15 -14.67
C ASP A 468 13.12 41.54 -14.59
N GLY A 469 13.26 40.21 -14.44
CA GLY A 469 14.56 39.53 -14.27
C GLY A 469 15.48 39.59 -15.50
N THR A 470 14.91 39.86 -16.67
CA THR A 470 15.56 40.03 -17.99
C THR A 470 16.68 41.07 -18.01
N ILE A 471 16.62 42.02 -17.07
CA ILE A 471 17.40 43.24 -17.03
C ILE A 471 18.86 43.01 -16.57
N THR A 472 19.12 41.95 -15.81
CA THR A 472 20.39 41.81 -15.08
C THR A 472 21.41 40.92 -15.79
N ASP A 473 20.96 39.93 -16.58
CA ASP A 473 21.83 38.83 -17.05
C ASP A 473 22.30 38.95 -18.52
N SER A 474 21.83 39.94 -19.28
CA SER A 474 22.20 40.07 -20.70
C SER A 474 23.17 41.23 -20.94
N ILE A 475 24.44 41.06 -20.52
CA ILE A 475 25.53 41.98 -20.86
C ILE A 475 26.49 41.28 -21.83
N THR A 476 26.21 41.35 -23.14
CA THR A 476 27.18 41.66 -24.22
C THR A 476 26.57 41.41 -25.60
N GLY A 477 26.57 42.45 -26.43
CA GLY A 477 26.18 42.39 -27.85
C GLY A 477 25.29 43.57 -28.18
N GLY A 478 25.69 44.38 -29.17
CA GLY A 478 25.08 45.69 -29.38
C GLY A 478 23.61 45.65 -29.83
N ILE A 479 23.30 45.09 -31.00
CA ILE A 479 22.01 45.36 -31.70
C ILE A 479 20.87 44.61 -31.01
N SER A 480 21.22 43.41 -30.57
CA SER A 480 20.60 42.62 -29.54
C SER A 480 20.03 43.43 -28.39
N LEU A 481 20.86 44.25 -27.74
CA LEU A 481 20.52 44.90 -26.47
C LEU A 481 19.51 46.02 -26.62
N ALA A 482 19.51 46.76 -27.74
CA ALA A 482 18.63 47.93 -27.88
C ALA A 482 17.16 47.53 -28.08
N VAL A 483 16.95 46.53 -28.93
CA VAL A 483 15.62 45.94 -29.17
C VAL A 483 15.19 45.12 -27.95
N THR A 484 16.09 44.34 -27.38
CA THR A 484 15.84 43.57 -26.15
C THR A 484 15.55 44.50 -24.97
N ALA A 485 16.25 45.62 -24.82
CA ALA A 485 15.99 46.62 -23.79
C ALA A 485 14.72 47.43 -24.08
N ALA A 486 14.34 47.62 -25.34
CA ALA A 486 13.05 48.22 -25.70
C ALA A 486 11.90 47.28 -25.33
N VAL A 487 11.96 46.00 -25.71
CA VAL A 487 11.02 44.94 -25.31
C VAL A 487 11.00 44.79 -23.78
N ALA A 488 12.17 44.73 -23.13
CA ALA A 488 12.26 44.63 -21.68
C ALA A 488 11.81 45.92 -20.98
N ALA A 489 11.93 47.09 -21.60
CA ALA A 489 11.36 48.35 -21.10
C ALA A 489 9.83 48.38 -21.26
N THR A 490 9.28 47.81 -22.34
CA THR A 490 7.83 47.61 -22.50
C THR A 490 7.23 46.81 -21.36
N ILE A 491 8.02 45.88 -20.84
CA ILE A 491 7.53 44.94 -19.85
C ILE A 491 7.95 45.34 -18.43
N GLY A 492 9.08 46.03 -18.26
CA GLY A 492 9.62 46.56 -17.01
C GLY A 492 9.06 47.91 -16.54
N THR A 493 8.16 48.58 -17.28
CA THR A 493 7.47 49.81 -16.80
C THR A 493 6.38 49.54 -15.75
N LEU A 494 6.29 48.32 -15.24
CA LEU A 494 5.47 47.97 -14.07
C LEU A 494 6.25 48.02 -12.73
N SER A 495 7.59 48.03 -12.74
CA SER A 495 8.42 48.07 -11.51
C SER A 495 9.31 49.32 -11.34
N GLY A 496 9.38 50.20 -12.33
CA GLY A 496 9.89 51.58 -12.17
C GLY A 496 11.41 51.76 -12.32
N GLY A 497 11.78 52.52 -13.37
CA GLY A 497 13.05 53.25 -13.46
C GLY A 497 14.08 52.72 -14.46
N PHE A 498 13.92 52.96 -15.77
CA PHE A 498 14.84 52.42 -16.80
C PHE A 498 15.36 53.38 -17.90
N GLY A 499 15.09 54.69 -17.82
CA GLY A 499 15.36 55.64 -18.92
C GLY A 499 16.83 55.91 -19.30
N LYS A 500 17.83 55.40 -18.57
CA LYS A 500 19.26 55.74 -18.80
C LYS A 500 20.05 54.72 -19.64
N VAL A 501 19.54 53.49 -19.79
CA VAL A 501 20.32 52.36 -20.34
C VAL A 501 20.07 52.15 -21.84
N LEU A 502 18.86 52.42 -22.32
CA LEU A 502 18.44 52.22 -23.71
C LEU A 502 19.39 52.90 -24.70
N GLY A 503 19.80 54.13 -24.37
CA GLY A 503 20.56 54.90 -25.32
C GLY A 503 22.08 54.63 -25.35
N VAL A 504 22.63 53.91 -24.38
CA VAL A 504 24.03 53.45 -24.47
C VAL A 504 24.12 52.28 -25.46
N ALA A 505 23.09 51.42 -25.49
CA ALA A 505 23.00 50.29 -26.40
C ALA A 505 22.83 50.74 -27.86
N VAL A 506 21.86 51.61 -28.16
CA VAL A 506 21.60 52.07 -29.54
C VAL A 506 22.83 52.79 -30.13
N ILE A 507 23.54 53.57 -29.33
CA ILE A 507 24.76 54.24 -29.78
C ILE A 507 25.91 53.27 -30.03
N SER A 508 26.11 52.30 -29.15
CA SER A 508 27.15 51.29 -29.36
C SER A 508 26.89 50.48 -30.62
N THR A 509 25.65 50.40 -31.14
CA THR A 509 25.26 49.57 -32.29
C THR A 509 25.37 50.25 -33.64
N LEU A 510 24.88 51.47 -33.71
CA LEU A 510 25.05 52.31 -34.89
C LEU A 510 26.54 52.59 -35.13
N LEU A 511 27.34 52.58 -34.06
CA LEU A 511 28.77 52.93 -34.09
C LEU A 511 29.74 51.75 -34.01
N ASN A 512 29.32 50.49 -33.82
CA ASN A 512 30.24 49.34 -33.83
C ASN A 512 30.67 48.97 -35.26
N THR A 513 31.42 49.87 -35.90
CA THR A 513 32.14 49.60 -37.14
C THR A 513 33.62 49.65 -36.84
N THR A 514 34.23 48.51 -36.52
CA THR A 514 35.66 48.29 -36.70
C THR A 514 35.92 48.20 -38.21
N GLY A 515 35.97 49.35 -38.87
CA GLY A 515 36.13 49.48 -40.32
C GLY A 515 36.26 50.95 -40.73
N PRO A 516 36.46 51.26 -42.03
CA PRO A 516 36.77 52.61 -42.53
C PRO A 516 35.77 53.71 -42.11
N VAL A 517 34.56 53.32 -41.70
CA VAL A 517 33.49 54.18 -41.20
C VAL A 517 33.72 54.66 -39.75
N GLY A 518 34.35 53.86 -38.88
CA GLY A 518 34.72 54.29 -37.52
C GLY A 518 35.73 55.43 -37.54
N PHE A 519 36.53 55.50 -38.61
CA PHE A 519 37.44 56.60 -38.91
C PHE A 519 36.69 57.90 -39.25
N ILE A 520 35.55 57.81 -39.95
CA ILE A 520 34.73 58.98 -40.32
C ILE A 520 34.04 59.58 -39.08
N VAL A 521 33.56 58.74 -38.16
CA VAL A 521 32.95 59.18 -36.90
C VAL A 521 34.01 59.73 -35.94
N GLY A 522 35.17 59.09 -35.82
CA GLY A 522 36.31 59.60 -35.05
C GLY A 522 36.87 60.90 -35.62
N ALA A 523 36.93 61.03 -36.95
CA ALA A 523 37.34 62.26 -37.64
C ALA A 523 36.31 63.38 -37.47
N LEU A 524 35.01 63.11 -37.57
CA LEU A 524 33.95 64.07 -37.29
C LEU A 524 33.94 64.51 -35.83
N ALA A 525 34.09 63.59 -34.88
CA ALA A 525 34.20 63.92 -33.46
C ALA A 525 35.45 64.75 -33.14
N GLY A 526 36.59 64.44 -33.77
CA GLY A 526 37.83 65.21 -33.68
C GLY A 526 37.76 66.59 -34.34
N LEU A 527 37.02 66.74 -35.44
CA LEU A 527 36.79 68.03 -36.13
C LEU A 527 35.81 68.93 -35.38
N LEU A 528 34.81 68.35 -34.72
CA LEU A 528 33.73 69.10 -34.07
C LEU A 528 34.05 69.50 -32.62
N LEU A 529 35.02 68.85 -31.98
CA LEU A 529 35.43 69.14 -30.60
C LEU A 529 36.79 69.84 -30.49
N GLY A 530 37.37 70.24 -31.62
CA GLY A 530 38.64 70.97 -31.64
C GLY A 530 39.85 70.08 -31.35
N GLY A 531 40.19 69.18 -32.28
CA GLY A 531 41.55 68.70 -32.50
C GLY A 531 42.25 67.98 -31.34
N SER A 532 41.91 66.71 -31.12
CA SER A 532 42.84 65.58 -30.90
C SER A 532 42.06 64.32 -30.48
N ALA A 533 42.38 63.19 -31.12
CA ALA A 533 41.73 61.90 -30.91
C ALA A 533 42.33 61.17 -29.69
N SER A 534 42.06 61.65 -28.48
CA SER A 534 42.47 60.92 -27.27
C SER A 534 41.54 61.17 -26.08
N ILE A 535 40.90 60.07 -25.65
CA ILE A 535 40.27 59.84 -24.34
C ILE A 535 39.17 60.85 -23.97
N ILE A 536 38.07 60.81 -24.70
CA ILE A 536 36.80 61.40 -24.26
C ILE A 536 35.97 60.27 -23.63
N ALA A 537 35.44 60.51 -22.43
CA ALA A 537 34.55 59.58 -21.74
C ALA A 537 33.45 59.09 -22.70
N LYS A 538 33.29 57.76 -22.83
CA LYS A 538 32.30 57.13 -23.71
C LYS A 538 30.91 57.75 -23.57
N ASP A 539 30.57 58.18 -22.36
CA ASP A 539 29.30 58.76 -21.95
C ASP A 539 29.04 60.13 -22.61
N LYS A 540 30.07 60.99 -22.73
CA LYS A 540 29.97 62.30 -23.40
C LYS A 540 29.88 62.18 -24.92
N ILE A 541 30.58 61.19 -25.51
CA ILE A 541 30.47 60.87 -26.95
C ILE A 541 29.07 60.35 -27.24
N THR A 542 28.52 59.55 -26.34
CA THR A 542 27.19 58.96 -26.45
C THR A 542 26.13 60.07 -26.51
N ASP A 543 26.08 60.96 -25.53
CA ASP A 543 25.06 62.02 -25.53
C ASP A 543 25.19 63.02 -26.69
N ALA A 544 26.41 63.26 -27.20
CA ALA A 544 26.65 64.11 -28.36
C ALA A 544 26.19 63.47 -29.69
N VAL A 545 26.30 62.15 -29.82
CA VAL A 545 25.90 61.42 -31.03
C VAL A 545 24.38 61.21 -31.07
N LYS A 546 23.76 60.92 -29.92
CA LYS A 546 22.32 60.71 -29.73
C LYS A 546 21.46 61.85 -30.26
N ASN A 547 21.86 63.06 -29.90
CA ASN A 547 21.10 64.29 -30.11
C ASN A 547 21.37 64.91 -31.49
N ARG A 548 22.25 64.32 -32.31
CA ARG A 548 22.61 64.85 -33.61
C ARG A 548 21.75 64.26 -34.72
N LYS A 549 21.25 65.13 -35.60
CA LYS A 549 20.41 64.72 -36.73
C LYS A 549 21.28 64.12 -37.83
N PHE A 550 21.11 62.82 -38.09
CA PHE A 550 21.77 62.13 -39.19
C PHE A 550 21.02 62.37 -40.51
N PRO A 551 21.69 62.81 -41.58
CA PRO A 551 21.09 62.89 -42.91
C PRO A 551 20.71 61.51 -43.46
N GLY A 552 19.60 61.38 -44.19
CA GLY A 552 19.14 60.10 -44.74
C GLY A 552 20.11 59.39 -45.71
N PHE A 553 21.10 60.10 -46.26
CA PHE A 553 22.18 59.49 -47.05
C PHE A 553 23.22 58.78 -46.15
N SER A 554 23.58 59.36 -45.01
CA SER A 554 24.56 58.75 -44.10
C SER A 554 23.97 57.53 -43.41
N THR A 555 22.70 57.55 -43.00
CA THR A 555 22.03 56.38 -42.42
C THR A 555 21.89 55.24 -43.41
N ARG A 556 21.58 55.50 -44.70
CA ARG A 556 21.57 54.45 -45.75
C ARG A 556 22.94 53.84 -46.01
N LEU A 557 24.00 54.63 -45.95
CA LEU A 557 25.38 54.14 -46.11
C LEU A 557 25.83 53.34 -44.88
N LEU A 558 25.50 53.81 -43.67
CA LEU A 558 25.81 53.16 -42.40
C LEU A 558 25.02 51.85 -42.17
N LEU A 559 23.76 51.84 -42.63
CA LEU A 559 22.81 50.72 -42.56
C LEU A 559 22.51 50.22 -43.98
N GLY A 560 23.56 49.71 -44.65
CA GLY A 560 23.41 49.05 -45.96
C GLY A 560 22.38 47.91 -45.90
N GLU A 561 21.79 47.56 -47.05
CA GLU A 561 20.66 46.63 -47.15
C GLU A 561 20.93 45.25 -46.50
N ALA A 562 22.10 44.68 -46.72
CA ALA A 562 22.52 43.42 -46.08
C ALA A 562 22.66 43.55 -44.55
N LYS A 563 23.18 44.69 -44.07
CA LYS A 563 23.33 44.95 -42.63
C LYS A 563 21.97 45.20 -41.98
N MET A 564 21.07 45.89 -42.67
CA MET A 564 19.69 46.14 -42.21
C MET A 564 18.90 44.84 -42.07
N THR A 565 18.97 43.98 -43.10
CA THR A 565 18.28 42.68 -43.10
C THR A 565 18.80 41.80 -41.96
N ARG A 566 20.12 41.79 -41.75
CA ARG A 566 20.75 41.07 -40.64
C ARG A 566 20.30 41.60 -39.28
N ILE A 567 20.25 42.92 -39.09
CA ILE A 567 19.77 43.56 -37.85
C ILE A 567 18.33 43.15 -37.55
N ILE A 568 17.46 43.15 -38.56
CA ILE A 568 16.05 42.77 -38.42
C ILE A 568 15.94 41.30 -38.01
N GLU A 569 16.66 40.41 -38.69
CA GLU A 569 16.57 38.97 -38.41
C GLU A 569 17.18 38.60 -37.05
N GLU A 570 18.34 39.18 -36.70
CA GLU A 570 18.94 39.02 -35.37
C GLU A 570 18.01 39.55 -34.27
N GLY A 571 17.30 40.66 -34.51
CA GLY A 571 16.31 41.19 -33.57
C GLY A 571 15.12 40.26 -33.39
N ARG A 572 14.54 39.71 -34.48
CA ARG A 572 13.44 38.72 -34.39
C ARG A 572 13.80 37.52 -33.53
N ILE A 573 14.94 36.91 -33.82
CA ILE A 573 15.40 35.70 -33.13
C ILE A 573 15.59 35.99 -31.65
N GLN A 574 16.11 37.16 -31.31
CA GLN A 574 16.38 37.50 -29.92
C GLN A 574 15.15 37.88 -29.13
N VAL A 575 14.24 38.68 -29.69
CA VAL A 575 12.96 38.99 -29.05
C VAL A 575 12.23 37.70 -28.72
N TYR A 576 12.15 36.77 -29.68
CA TYR A 576 11.57 35.45 -29.45
C TYR A 576 12.31 34.65 -28.36
N THR A 577 13.63 34.49 -28.50
CA THR A 577 14.42 33.60 -27.63
C THR A 577 14.41 34.09 -26.18
N LEU A 578 14.54 35.40 -25.98
CA LEU A 578 14.63 36.02 -24.67
C LEU A 578 13.28 35.99 -23.95
N ILE A 579 12.19 36.38 -24.62
CA ILE A 579 10.84 36.32 -24.04
C ILE A 579 10.47 34.87 -23.71
N LYS A 580 10.71 33.93 -24.65
CA LYS A 580 10.42 32.51 -24.45
C LYS A 580 11.17 31.96 -23.24
N LYS A 581 12.47 32.23 -23.16
CA LYS A 581 13.32 31.77 -22.05
C LYS A 581 12.84 32.35 -20.72
N GLN A 582 12.62 33.65 -20.65
CA GLN A 582 12.28 34.32 -19.40
C GLN A 582 10.93 33.86 -18.84
N ILE A 583 9.90 33.84 -19.70
CA ILE A 583 8.57 33.37 -19.30
C ILE A 583 8.64 31.89 -18.88
N LYS A 584 9.38 31.07 -19.63
CA LYS A 584 9.56 29.66 -19.29
C LYS A 584 10.23 29.48 -17.92
N ASP A 585 11.34 30.15 -17.65
CA ASP A 585 12.09 29.99 -16.40
C ASP A 585 11.25 30.40 -15.18
N THR A 586 10.43 31.45 -15.30
CA THR A 586 9.55 31.87 -14.21
C THR A 586 8.35 30.98 -14.01
N LEU A 587 7.74 30.47 -15.09
CA LEU A 587 6.68 29.48 -14.99
C LEU A 587 7.19 28.16 -14.39
N ILE A 588 8.41 27.75 -14.74
CA ILE A 588 9.08 26.59 -14.14
C ILE A 588 9.25 26.79 -12.63
N THR A 589 9.66 27.97 -12.20
CA THR A 589 9.84 28.30 -10.77
C THR A 589 8.52 28.17 -9.98
N HIS A 590 7.37 28.38 -10.62
CA HIS A 590 6.06 28.25 -9.98
C HIS A 590 5.42 26.87 -10.15
N THR A 591 6.00 25.97 -10.97
CA THR A 591 5.41 24.67 -11.34
C THR A 591 5.02 23.84 -10.11
N ASP A 592 5.82 23.86 -9.05
CA ASP A 592 5.51 23.14 -7.80
C ASP A 592 4.26 23.71 -7.11
N GLU A 593 4.09 25.03 -7.11
CA GLU A 593 2.91 25.69 -6.56
C GLU A 593 1.65 25.32 -7.36
N ILE A 594 1.73 25.37 -8.69
CA ILE A 594 0.64 24.97 -9.61
C ILE A 594 0.24 23.51 -9.33
N THR A 595 1.24 22.63 -9.28
CA THR A 595 1.04 21.20 -9.08
C THR A 595 0.39 20.92 -7.73
N ASN A 596 0.84 21.60 -6.66
CA ASN A 596 0.25 21.45 -5.33
C ASN A 596 -1.18 21.99 -5.24
N GLN A 597 -1.51 23.10 -5.91
CA GLN A 597 -2.89 23.60 -5.99
C GLN A 597 -3.81 22.60 -6.71
N ILE A 598 -3.36 22.02 -7.82
CA ILE A 598 -4.10 20.98 -8.57
C ILE A 598 -4.34 19.76 -7.68
N LEU A 599 -3.31 19.25 -7.01
CA LEU A 599 -3.41 18.11 -6.09
C LEU A 599 -4.39 18.39 -4.94
N SER A 600 -4.34 19.59 -4.36
CA SER A 600 -5.26 20.03 -3.30
C SER A 600 -6.71 20.00 -3.79
N ASN A 601 -6.99 20.55 -4.98
CA ASN A 601 -8.33 20.57 -5.57
C ASN A 601 -8.85 19.15 -5.83
N ILE A 602 -8.02 18.25 -6.36
CA ILE A 602 -8.37 16.83 -6.57
C ILE A 602 -8.74 16.17 -5.23
N SER A 603 -7.94 16.39 -4.19
CA SER A 603 -8.18 15.83 -2.86
C SER A 603 -9.51 16.31 -2.26
N SER A 604 -9.81 17.61 -2.43
CA SER A 604 -11.06 18.23 -1.96
C SER A 604 -12.29 17.70 -2.69
N ALA A 605 -12.17 17.43 -4.00
CA ALA A 605 -13.25 16.88 -4.81
C ALA A 605 -13.56 15.43 -4.41
N ARG A 606 -12.54 14.67 -4.02
CA ARG A 606 -12.69 13.29 -3.55
C ARG A 606 -13.40 13.21 -2.20
N ASN A 607 -13.10 14.11 -1.26
CA ASN A 607 -13.73 14.12 0.08
C ASN A 607 -15.19 14.62 0.10
N LYS A 608 -15.67 15.23 -0.99
CA LYS A 608 -17.07 15.69 -1.13
C LYS A 608 -18.02 14.62 -1.67
N ARG A 609 -17.51 13.48 -2.13
CA ARG A 609 -18.27 12.29 -2.49
C ARG A 609 -18.15 11.27 -1.36
#